data_AF-A0A246KGH7-F1
#
_entry.id   AF-A0A246KGH7-F1
#
_cell.length_a   1.000
_cell.length_b   1.000
_cell.length_c   1.000
_cell.angle_alpha   90.00
_cell.angle_beta   90.00
_cell.angle_gamma   90.00
#
_symmetry.space_group_name_H-M   'P 1'
#
loop_
_entity.id
_entity.type
_entity.pdbx_description
1 polymer ?
#
loop_
_entity_poly.entity_id
_entity_poly.type
_entity_poly.pdbx_seq_one_letter_code
_entity_poly.pdbx_strand_id
1 'polypeptide(L)'
;MSEVEELFAVVDALEKIAAVSDEPEVRKSIQAIGDACNAVHEVFSGSWIGYHARTYQEGFEAEPGARFDSEWGVRGSGLSGTTGRWVQYGRDAVRRYIFGQAGYDSLGELPDRASIIERDFERLKSQAISILSSALSERDDTYLAKLKTDLEKVKVFSAHEAAQAWQPSGQYMTRDSEAAAGGVLTPAHIALLGEITAIATVFRAGREAAEIVRQAASHMERNARKTRRVDRVGTNIFLGHGRSPQWRELKDFIQDRLHLPADEFNRVPVAGVTNIARLAEMLDAAAFAFIIMTAEDETAEGTMQARMNVIHEVGLFQGRLGFTRGIVMLEEGCEEFSNIQGLGQIRYPKGRISAAFEDVRQVLEREGLIS
;
A
#
# COMPACT_ATOMS: atom_id res chain seq x y z
N MET A 1 -17.47 -0.65 -6.10
CA MET A 1 -16.01 -0.71 -6.06
C MET A 1 -15.65 -1.13 -4.64
N SER A 2 -14.69 -2.04 -4.44
CA SER A 2 -14.23 -2.36 -3.08
C SER A 2 -13.36 -1.25 -2.52
N GLU A 3 -13.26 -1.13 -1.19
CA GLU A 3 -12.35 -0.15 -0.54
C GLU A 3 -10.91 -0.27 -1.06
N VAL A 4 -10.45 -1.50 -1.33
CA VAL A 4 -9.11 -1.77 -1.89
C VAL A 4 -8.97 -1.21 -3.31
N GLU A 5 -9.97 -1.41 -4.16
CA GLU A 5 -9.97 -0.86 -5.54
C GLU A 5 -10.00 0.67 -5.52
N GLU A 6 -10.77 1.28 -4.61
CA GLU A 6 -10.79 2.73 -4.43
C GLU A 6 -9.43 3.27 -3.97
N LEU A 7 -8.76 2.60 -3.03
CA LEU A 7 -7.41 2.99 -2.61
C LEU A 7 -6.39 2.88 -3.76
N PHE A 8 -6.44 1.84 -4.60
CA PHE A 8 -5.58 1.76 -5.77
C PHE A 8 -5.88 2.86 -6.80
N ALA A 9 -7.15 3.23 -7.00
CA ALA A 9 -7.48 4.39 -7.83
C ALA A 9 -6.93 5.70 -7.26
N VAL A 10 -6.93 5.87 -5.93
CA VAL A 10 -6.28 7.00 -5.27
C VAL A 10 -4.75 6.98 -5.49
N VAL A 11 -4.10 5.82 -5.41
CA VAL A 11 -2.67 5.67 -5.71
C VAL A 11 -2.37 6.13 -7.14
N ASP A 12 -3.10 5.65 -8.14
CA ASP A 12 -2.87 6.03 -9.54
C ASP A 12 -3.03 7.54 -9.76
N ALA A 13 -3.96 8.18 -9.04
CA ALA A 13 -4.15 9.62 -9.09
C ALA A 13 -3.00 10.40 -8.41
N LEU A 14 -2.53 9.94 -7.25
CA LEU A 14 -1.39 10.53 -6.54
C LEU A 14 -0.07 10.36 -7.33
N GLU A 15 0.09 9.25 -8.05
CA GLU A 15 1.26 9.04 -8.93
C GLU A 15 1.26 9.98 -10.12
N LYS A 16 0.09 10.30 -10.68
CA LYS A 16 -0.02 11.35 -11.71
C LYS A 16 0.40 12.72 -11.20
N ILE A 17 0.07 13.05 -9.95
CA ILE A 17 0.55 14.27 -9.29
C ILE A 17 2.08 14.26 -9.16
N ALA A 18 2.65 13.14 -8.71
CA ALA A 18 4.09 12.99 -8.54
C ALA A 18 4.85 13.09 -9.89
N ALA A 19 4.28 12.55 -10.97
CA ALA A 19 4.88 12.52 -12.30
C ALA A 19 5.10 13.92 -12.91
N VAL A 20 4.36 14.94 -12.45
CA VAL A 20 4.56 16.33 -12.91
C VAL A 20 5.97 16.83 -12.59
N SER A 21 6.57 16.40 -11.48
CA SER A 21 7.96 16.74 -11.16
C SER A 21 9.01 16.10 -12.08
N ASP A 22 8.63 15.05 -12.81
CA ASP A 22 9.49 14.36 -13.75
C ASP A 22 9.39 14.98 -15.17
N GLU A 23 8.44 15.91 -15.40
CA GLU A 23 8.38 16.70 -16.63
C GLU A 23 9.69 17.48 -16.80
N PRO A 24 10.43 17.32 -17.91
CA PRO A 24 11.74 17.92 -18.09
C PRO A 24 11.75 19.44 -17.90
N GLU A 25 10.71 20.14 -18.37
CA GLU A 25 10.60 21.59 -18.27
C GLU A 25 10.38 22.05 -16.82
N VAL A 26 9.48 21.38 -16.08
CA VAL A 26 9.22 21.66 -14.66
C VAL A 26 10.48 21.42 -13.81
N ARG A 27 11.14 20.28 -14.03
CA ARG A 27 12.35 19.93 -13.30
C ARG A 27 13.48 20.92 -13.57
N LYS A 28 13.73 21.26 -14.85
CA LYS A 28 14.78 22.20 -15.23
C LYS A 28 14.51 23.60 -14.69
N SER A 29 13.27 24.07 -14.73
CA SER A 29 12.93 25.41 -14.25
C SER A 29 13.09 25.54 -12.73
N ILE A 30 12.59 24.56 -11.96
CA ILE A 30 12.75 24.54 -10.49
C ILE A 30 14.24 24.49 -10.13
N GLN A 31 15.01 23.62 -10.80
CA GLN A 31 16.45 23.50 -10.54
C GLN A 31 17.20 24.79 -10.86
N ALA A 32 17.03 25.33 -12.07
CA ALA A 32 17.77 26.53 -12.50
C ALA A 32 17.45 27.76 -11.65
N ILE A 33 16.17 27.96 -11.30
CA ILE A 33 15.77 29.09 -10.43
C ILE A 33 16.29 28.87 -9.00
N GLY A 34 16.27 27.64 -8.50
CA GLY A 34 16.84 27.31 -7.19
C GLY A 34 18.35 27.56 -7.12
N ASP A 35 19.10 27.13 -8.15
CA ASP A 35 20.54 27.36 -8.25
C ASP A 35 20.86 28.86 -8.32
N ALA A 36 20.08 29.64 -9.06
CA ALA A 36 20.23 31.10 -9.12
C ALA A 36 19.89 31.78 -7.78
N CYS A 37 18.86 31.31 -7.05
CA CYS A 37 18.58 31.76 -5.69
C CYS A 37 19.75 31.48 -4.74
N ASN A 38 20.36 30.28 -4.82
CA ASN A 38 21.52 29.91 -4.02
C ASN A 38 22.75 30.75 -4.36
N ALA A 39 23.00 31.02 -5.65
CA ALA A 39 24.10 31.90 -6.07
C ALA A 39 23.94 33.33 -5.51
N VAL A 40 22.71 33.87 -5.50
CA VAL A 40 22.41 35.16 -4.87
C VAL A 40 22.54 35.10 -3.34
N HIS A 41 22.28 33.95 -2.72
CA HIS A 41 22.45 33.74 -1.29
C HIS A 41 23.93 33.88 -0.85
N GLU A 42 24.88 33.42 -1.67
CA GLU A 42 26.32 33.50 -1.34
C GLU A 42 26.84 34.94 -1.22
N VAL A 43 26.16 35.89 -1.87
CA VAL A 43 26.51 37.32 -1.86
C VAL A 43 25.54 38.17 -1.03
N PHE A 44 24.67 37.53 -0.26
CA PHE A 44 23.73 38.18 0.65
C PHE A 44 24.43 38.65 1.94
N SER A 45 23.94 39.73 2.55
CA SER A 45 24.43 40.26 3.84
C SER A 45 24.36 39.27 5.01
N GLY A 46 23.59 38.19 4.87
CA GLY A 46 23.31 37.20 5.91
C GLY A 46 22.30 37.66 6.96
N SER A 47 21.82 38.91 6.91
CA SER A 47 20.96 39.49 7.95
C SER A 47 19.54 39.77 7.44
N TRP A 48 18.55 39.31 8.19
CA TRP A 48 17.12 39.41 7.86
C TRP A 48 16.47 40.69 8.42
N ILE A 49 17.25 41.65 8.90
CA ILE A 49 16.73 42.80 9.65
C ILE A 49 16.64 44.03 8.74
N GLY A 50 15.44 44.58 8.58
CA GLY A 50 15.16 45.82 7.86
C GLY A 50 15.84 45.86 6.50
N TYR A 51 16.62 46.91 6.25
CA TYR A 51 17.31 47.07 4.97
C TYR A 51 18.41 46.03 4.75
N HIS A 52 18.98 45.40 5.80
CA HIS A 52 20.00 44.37 5.64
C HIS A 52 19.48 43.17 4.83
N ALA A 53 18.20 42.83 4.98
CA ALA A 53 17.53 41.76 4.22
C ALA A 53 17.48 42.03 2.70
N ARG A 54 17.82 43.26 2.30
CA ARG A 54 17.85 43.75 0.92
C ARG A 54 19.27 44.07 0.46
N THR A 55 20.27 43.83 1.29
CA THR A 55 21.67 44.16 1.02
C THR A 55 22.42 42.95 0.48
N TYR A 56 23.07 43.16 -0.66
CA TYR A 56 23.87 42.16 -1.37
C TYR A 56 25.17 42.81 -1.83
N GLN A 57 26.17 42.01 -2.21
CA GLN A 57 27.35 42.56 -2.87
C GLN A 57 26.96 43.17 -4.23
N GLU A 58 27.66 44.22 -4.62
CA GLU A 58 27.36 44.98 -5.84
C GLU A 58 27.34 44.06 -7.07
N GLY A 59 26.29 44.17 -7.87
CA GLY A 59 26.10 43.36 -9.08
C GLY A 59 25.72 41.90 -8.82
N PHE A 60 25.52 41.51 -7.55
CA PHE A 60 25.45 40.10 -7.13
C PHE A 60 26.72 39.31 -7.47
N GLU A 61 27.87 40.00 -7.49
CA GLU A 61 29.18 39.40 -7.73
C GLU A 61 29.97 39.31 -6.41
N ALA A 62 30.62 38.17 -6.18
CA ALA A 62 31.41 37.96 -4.97
C ALA A 62 32.74 38.73 -5.06
N GLU A 63 32.95 39.64 -4.12
CA GLU A 63 34.19 40.37 -3.88
C GLU A 63 35.02 39.62 -2.81
N PRO A 64 36.23 39.13 -3.14
CA PRO A 64 37.07 38.42 -2.17
C PRO A 64 37.40 39.27 -0.94
N GLY A 65 37.09 38.74 0.24
CA GLY A 65 37.34 39.43 1.52
C GLY A 65 36.28 40.47 1.91
N ALA A 66 35.22 40.63 1.11
CA ALA A 66 34.07 41.42 1.52
C ALA A 66 33.35 40.75 2.70
N ARG A 67 32.98 41.56 3.70
CA ARG A 67 32.28 41.13 4.89
C ARG A 67 31.21 42.15 5.24
N PHE A 68 29.98 41.68 5.43
CA PHE A 68 28.91 42.50 5.98
C PHE A 68 28.93 42.45 7.50
N ASP A 69 28.91 43.61 8.16
CA ASP A 69 28.75 43.71 9.60
C ASP A 69 27.26 43.88 9.94
N SER A 70 26.60 42.81 10.38
CA SER A 70 25.19 42.85 10.75
C SER A 70 24.89 43.66 12.02
N GLU A 71 25.91 43.97 12.84
CA GLU A 71 25.75 44.80 14.04
C GLU A 71 25.56 46.27 13.67
N TRP A 72 26.32 46.78 12.70
CA TRP A 72 26.39 48.21 12.35
C TRP A 72 25.98 48.55 10.92
N GLY A 73 25.65 47.52 10.12
CA GLY A 73 25.20 47.68 8.74
C GLY A 73 26.27 48.26 7.82
N VAL A 74 25.83 48.95 6.76
CA VAL A 74 26.72 49.53 5.73
C VAL A 74 27.48 50.77 6.24
N ARG A 75 26.94 51.48 7.24
CA ARG A 75 27.56 52.70 7.78
C ARG A 75 28.80 52.42 8.64
N GLY A 76 28.92 51.20 9.20
CA GLY A 76 30.06 50.74 10.00
C GLY A 76 30.20 51.44 11.36
N SER A 77 31.12 50.97 12.20
CA SER A 77 31.52 51.65 13.45
C SER A 77 33.04 51.71 13.60
N GLY A 78 33.64 52.90 13.52
CA GLY A 78 35.06 53.09 13.81
C GLY A 78 36.01 52.16 13.03
N LEU A 79 36.93 51.48 13.74
CA LEU A 79 38.05 50.69 13.18
C LEU A 79 37.67 49.28 12.65
N SER A 80 36.42 48.86 12.78
CA SER A 80 35.92 47.56 12.27
C SER A 80 34.48 47.74 11.76
N GLY A 81 34.19 47.27 10.55
CA GLY A 81 32.86 47.40 9.95
C GLY A 81 32.75 46.66 8.63
N THR A 82 31.66 46.92 7.91
CA THR A 82 31.40 46.36 6.57
C THR A 82 32.56 46.67 5.62
N THR A 83 33.10 45.65 4.95
CA THR A 83 34.16 45.74 3.94
C THR A 83 33.66 45.25 2.58
N GLY A 84 34.19 45.81 1.50
CA GLY A 84 33.74 45.55 0.14
C GLY A 84 32.50 46.36 -0.24
N ARG A 85 32.02 46.17 -1.47
CA ARG A 85 30.89 46.95 -2.01
C ARG A 85 29.56 46.25 -1.79
N TRP A 86 28.72 46.85 -0.95
CA TRP A 86 27.38 46.34 -0.61
C TRP A 86 26.31 47.34 -1.03
N VAL A 87 25.28 46.84 -1.71
CA VAL A 87 24.20 47.65 -2.30
C VAL A 87 22.85 47.09 -1.88
N GLN A 88 21.91 48.00 -1.61
CA GLN A 88 20.52 47.63 -1.36
C GLN A 88 19.78 47.47 -2.69
N TYR A 89 19.13 46.32 -2.88
CA TYR A 89 18.33 46.03 -4.05
C TYR A 89 16.84 45.96 -3.71
N GLY A 90 16.01 46.55 -4.58
CA GLY A 90 14.57 46.35 -4.52
C GLY A 90 14.20 44.89 -4.80
N ARG A 91 13.08 44.42 -4.23
CA ARG A 91 12.61 43.02 -4.39
C ARG A 91 12.51 42.60 -5.86
N ASP A 92 11.95 43.46 -6.72
CA ASP A 92 11.77 43.17 -8.14
C ASP A 92 13.09 43.13 -8.92
N ALA A 93 14.09 43.91 -8.48
CA ALA A 93 15.42 43.89 -9.09
C ALA A 93 16.13 42.55 -8.80
N VAL A 94 16.06 42.08 -7.54
CA VAL A 94 16.59 40.76 -7.16
C VAL A 94 15.89 39.65 -7.92
N ARG A 95 14.55 39.67 -8.00
CA ARG A 95 13.80 38.65 -8.77
C ARG A 95 14.18 38.65 -10.24
N ARG A 96 14.24 39.82 -10.89
CA ARG A 96 14.62 39.94 -12.30
C ARG A 96 16.03 39.41 -12.56
N TYR A 97 16.97 39.69 -11.65
CA TYR A 97 18.32 39.14 -11.75
C TYR A 97 18.33 37.62 -11.67
N ILE A 98 17.64 37.03 -10.68
CA ILE A 98 17.55 35.57 -10.51
C ILE A 98 16.94 34.91 -11.75
N PHE A 99 15.82 35.43 -12.25
CA PHE A 99 15.17 34.91 -13.45
C PHE A 99 16.09 35.00 -14.67
N GLY A 100 16.75 36.15 -14.88
CA GLY A 100 17.72 36.31 -15.97
C GLY A 100 18.89 35.33 -15.90
N GLN A 101 19.44 35.09 -14.71
CA GLN A 101 20.49 34.09 -14.48
C GLN A 101 20.01 32.65 -14.73
N ALA A 102 18.77 32.34 -14.37
CA ALA A 102 18.17 31.03 -14.58
C ALA A 102 17.72 30.80 -16.04
N GLY A 103 17.69 31.83 -16.89
CA GLY A 103 17.19 31.75 -18.27
C GLY A 103 15.66 31.76 -18.40
N TYR A 104 14.96 32.39 -17.45
CA TYR A 104 13.50 32.52 -17.43
C TYR A 104 13.09 33.99 -17.23
N ASP A 105 11.84 34.34 -17.52
CA ASP A 105 11.30 35.67 -17.25
C ASP A 105 10.48 35.72 -15.94
N SER A 106 9.90 34.58 -15.55
CA SER A 106 9.08 34.42 -14.35
C SER A 106 8.89 32.93 -14.01
N LEU A 107 8.05 32.63 -13.02
CA LEU A 107 7.58 31.26 -12.75
C LEU A 107 6.54 30.76 -13.78
N GLY A 108 6.08 31.61 -14.70
CA GLY A 108 5.05 31.27 -15.68
C GLY A 108 3.78 30.75 -15.03
N GLU A 109 3.23 29.67 -15.58
CA GLU A 109 1.99 29.02 -15.10
C GLU A 109 2.23 28.01 -13.95
N LEU A 110 3.48 27.81 -13.51
CA LEU A 110 3.80 26.82 -12.47
C LEU A 110 3.04 27.04 -11.16
N PRO A 111 2.89 28.28 -10.63
CA PRO A 111 2.14 28.49 -9.39
C PRO A 111 0.66 28.11 -9.51
N ASP A 112 0.02 28.46 -10.63
CA ASP A 112 -1.40 28.15 -10.88
C ASP A 112 -1.60 26.63 -11.06
N ARG A 113 -0.71 25.98 -11.83
CA ARG A 113 -0.68 24.51 -11.95
C ARG A 113 -0.51 23.85 -10.58
N ALA A 114 0.44 24.30 -9.76
CA ALA A 114 0.70 23.75 -8.43
C ALA A 114 -0.52 23.91 -7.51
N SER A 115 -1.21 25.05 -7.54
CA SER A 115 -2.42 25.29 -6.74
C SER A 115 -3.61 24.41 -7.15
N ILE A 116 -3.75 24.09 -8.44
CA ILE A 116 -4.75 23.10 -8.90
C ILE A 116 -4.39 21.72 -8.35
N ILE A 117 -3.14 21.32 -8.50
CA ILE A 117 -2.65 20.01 -8.08
C ILE A 117 -2.72 19.83 -6.55
N GLU A 118 -2.40 20.87 -5.78
CA GLU A 118 -2.51 20.87 -4.31
C GLU A 118 -3.95 20.59 -3.85
N ARG A 119 -4.95 21.21 -4.49
CA ARG A 119 -6.37 20.94 -4.20
C ARG A 119 -6.76 19.50 -4.51
N ASP A 120 -6.28 18.97 -5.64
CA ASP A 120 -6.50 17.57 -6.00
C ASP A 120 -5.83 16.62 -5.01
N PHE A 121 -4.60 16.93 -4.56
CA PHE A 121 -3.87 16.19 -3.54
C PHE A 121 -4.64 16.15 -2.21
N GLU A 122 -5.10 17.29 -1.68
CA GLU A 122 -5.82 17.33 -0.40
C GLU A 122 -7.15 16.55 -0.46
N ARG A 123 -7.84 16.59 -1.61
CA ARG A 123 -9.02 15.76 -1.84
C ARG A 123 -8.68 14.27 -1.80
N LEU A 124 -7.64 13.84 -2.53
CA LEU A 124 -7.21 12.44 -2.59
C LEU A 124 -6.73 11.92 -1.24
N LYS A 125 -5.94 12.74 -0.51
CA LYS A 125 -5.51 12.44 0.86
C LYS A 125 -6.69 12.24 1.79
N SER A 126 -7.67 13.16 1.76
CA SER A 126 -8.88 13.06 2.56
C SER A 126 -9.70 11.81 2.23
N GLN A 127 -9.82 11.46 0.94
CA GLN A 127 -10.50 10.25 0.50
C GLN A 127 -9.81 8.99 1.04
N ALA A 128 -8.49 8.87 0.89
CA ALA A 128 -7.74 7.75 1.44
C ALA A 128 -7.89 7.65 2.96
N ILE A 129 -7.73 8.76 3.71
CA ILE A 129 -7.92 8.77 5.17
C ILE A 129 -9.32 8.30 5.55
N SER A 130 -10.36 8.68 4.80
CA SER A 130 -11.73 8.24 5.04
C SER A 130 -11.88 6.73 4.87
N ILE A 131 -11.34 6.15 3.79
CA ILE A 131 -11.38 4.71 3.55
C ILE A 131 -10.60 3.96 4.64
N LEU A 132 -9.40 4.43 5.00
CA LEU A 132 -8.61 3.81 6.07
C LEU A 132 -9.31 3.88 7.43
N SER A 133 -10.05 4.97 7.71
CA SER A 133 -10.84 5.09 8.93
C SER A 133 -12.01 4.11 8.97
N SER A 134 -12.68 3.91 7.84
CA SER A 134 -13.74 2.89 7.67
C SER A 134 -13.19 1.49 7.97
N ALA A 135 -12.10 1.10 7.31
CA ALA A 135 -11.46 -0.20 7.51
C ALA A 135 -11.00 -0.44 8.95
N LEU A 136 -10.46 0.59 9.62
CA LEU A 136 -10.05 0.52 11.04
C LEU A 136 -11.23 0.43 12.01
N SER A 137 -12.41 0.92 11.62
CA SER A 137 -13.62 0.80 12.44
C SER A 137 -14.20 -0.62 12.44
N GLU A 138 -13.96 -1.39 11.37
CA GLU A 138 -14.40 -2.78 11.27
C GLU A 138 -13.45 -3.75 11.99
N ARG A 139 -12.15 -3.41 12.04
CA ARG A 139 -11.12 -4.28 12.61
C ARG A 139 -9.93 -3.50 13.14
N ASP A 140 -9.51 -3.84 14.35
CA ASP A 140 -8.25 -3.36 14.91
C ASP A 140 -7.05 -3.86 14.09
N ASP A 141 -6.35 -2.92 13.46
CA ASP A 141 -5.13 -3.16 12.68
C ASP A 141 -4.09 -2.07 12.97
N THR A 142 -3.11 -2.39 13.82
CA THR A 142 -2.09 -1.44 14.28
C THR A 142 -1.17 -0.96 13.15
N TYR A 143 -0.94 -1.79 12.13
CA TYR A 143 -0.15 -1.40 10.97
C TYR A 143 -0.92 -0.41 10.10
N LEU A 144 -2.20 -0.67 9.83
CA LEU A 144 -3.06 0.24 9.08
C LEU A 144 -3.25 1.58 9.80
N ALA A 145 -3.38 1.55 11.14
CA ALA A 145 -3.45 2.76 11.97
C ALA A 145 -2.18 3.62 11.89
N LYS A 146 -1.01 2.97 11.87
CA LYS A 146 0.27 3.65 11.64
C LYS A 146 0.29 4.31 10.27
N LEU A 147 -0.07 3.58 9.20
CA LEU A 147 -0.08 4.12 7.84
C LEU A 147 -1.03 5.31 7.69
N LYS A 148 -2.22 5.27 8.30
CA LYS A 148 -3.15 6.41 8.35
C LYS A 148 -2.50 7.63 9.03
N THR A 149 -1.84 7.42 10.17
CA THR A 149 -1.13 8.49 10.90
C THR A 149 0.02 9.07 10.11
N ASP A 150 0.77 8.23 9.39
CA ASP A 150 1.86 8.66 8.52
C ASP A 150 1.30 9.47 7.33
N LEU A 151 0.19 9.04 6.73
CA LEU A 151 -0.50 9.79 5.68
C LEU A 151 -0.97 11.17 6.16
N GLU A 152 -1.52 11.27 7.37
CA GLU A 152 -1.95 12.54 7.97
C GLU A 152 -0.81 13.56 8.08
N LYS A 153 0.42 13.10 8.35
CA LYS A 153 1.61 13.94 8.49
C LYS A 153 2.17 14.44 7.15
N VAL A 154 1.82 13.82 6.03
CA VAL A 154 2.24 14.29 4.70
C VAL A 154 1.65 15.67 4.47
N LYS A 155 2.50 16.70 4.38
CA LYS A 155 2.07 18.11 4.31
C LYS A 155 2.69 18.81 3.11
N VAL A 156 1.88 19.60 2.42
CA VAL A 156 2.34 20.62 1.47
C VAL A 156 2.65 21.90 2.25
N PHE A 157 3.82 22.48 2.02
CA PHE A 157 4.23 23.71 2.68
C PHE A 157 3.82 24.92 1.85
N SER A 158 3.30 25.96 2.49
CA SER A 158 3.16 27.26 1.85
C SER A 158 4.53 27.89 1.55
N ALA A 159 4.59 28.82 0.60
CA ALA A 159 5.83 29.54 0.29
C ALA A 159 6.43 30.25 1.52
N HIS A 160 5.56 30.72 2.43
CA HIS A 160 5.97 31.35 3.68
C HIS A 160 6.61 30.34 4.65
N GLU A 161 5.94 29.20 4.90
CA GLU A 161 6.48 28.15 5.77
C GLU A 161 7.78 27.57 5.22
N ALA A 162 7.87 27.41 3.90
CA ALA A 162 9.10 27.01 3.24
C ALA A 162 10.19 28.05 3.50
N ALA A 163 9.96 29.33 3.21
CA ALA A 163 10.94 30.39 3.43
C ALA A 163 11.42 30.49 4.89
N GLN A 164 10.54 30.24 5.87
CA GLN A 164 10.88 30.23 7.28
C GLN A 164 11.87 29.12 7.67
N ALA A 165 11.99 28.04 6.89
CA ALA A 165 12.99 27.00 7.14
C ALA A 165 14.43 27.52 7.01
N TRP A 166 14.65 28.61 6.25
CA TRP A 166 15.95 29.28 6.11
C TRP A 166 16.13 30.44 7.08
N GLN A 167 15.10 30.78 7.86
CA GLN A 167 15.19 31.86 8.83
C GLN A 167 16.07 31.41 10.01
N PRO A 168 17.14 32.14 10.36
CA PRO A 168 17.97 31.80 11.50
C PRO A 168 17.16 31.75 12.80
N SER A 169 17.38 30.72 13.62
CA SER A 169 16.77 30.62 14.95
C SER A 169 17.55 31.45 15.98
N GLY A 170 16.83 32.16 16.87
CA GLY A 170 17.43 32.96 17.94
C GLY A 170 17.05 34.45 17.89
N GLN A 171 17.67 35.23 18.79
CA GLN A 171 17.46 36.67 18.85
C GLN A 171 18.34 37.39 17.81
N TYR A 172 17.70 38.22 16.99
CA TYR A 172 18.38 39.17 16.12
C TYR A 172 18.95 40.31 16.96
N MET A 173 20.27 40.53 16.93
CA MET A 173 20.90 41.69 17.55
C MET A 173 21.52 42.58 16.47
N THR A 174 21.09 43.84 16.42
CA THR A 174 21.72 44.88 15.61
C THR A 174 21.72 46.19 16.40
N ARG A 175 22.80 46.97 16.25
CA ARG A 175 22.92 48.34 16.76
C ARG A 175 22.63 49.38 15.67
N ASP A 176 22.43 48.94 14.44
CA ASP A 176 21.90 49.77 13.36
C ASP A 176 20.41 50.03 13.60
N SER A 177 20.11 51.24 14.11
CA SER A 177 18.75 51.68 14.40
C SER A 177 17.84 51.74 13.16
N GLU A 178 18.40 51.97 11.95
CA GLU A 178 17.64 52.01 10.71
C GLU A 178 17.21 50.59 10.30
N ALA A 179 18.13 49.63 10.40
CA ALA A 179 17.81 48.23 10.19
C ALA A 179 16.80 47.73 11.23
N ALA A 180 17.05 47.99 12.52
CA ALA A 180 16.18 47.57 13.62
C ALA A 180 14.74 48.08 13.45
N ALA A 181 14.56 49.34 13.04
CA ALA A 181 13.24 49.93 12.79
C ALA A 181 12.47 49.20 11.67
N GLY A 182 13.16 48.56 10.73
CA GLY A 182 12.55 47.78 9.65
C GLY A 182 12.07 46.38 10.05
N GLY A 183 12.37 45.91 11.26
CA GLY A 183 11.95 44.61 11.76
C GLY A 183 12.54 43.42 10.98
N VAL A 184 12.01 42.21 11.20
CA VAL A 184 12.45 41.02 10.48
C VAL A 184 11.72 40.93 9.14
N LEU A 185 12.47 40.82 8.05
CA LEU A 185 11.97 40.73 6.68
C LEU A 185 12.58 39.51 5.98
N THR A 186 11.75 38.78 5.22
CA THR A 186 12.23 37.71 4.34
C THR A 186 13.01 38.31 3.15
N PRO A 187 14.29 37.93 2.94
CA PRO A 187 15.06 38.35 1.78
C PRO A 187 14.39 37.91 0.47
N ALA A 188 14.54 38.71 -0.59
CA ALA A 188 13.82 38.47 -1.85
C ALA A 188 14.18 37.13 -2.52
N HIS A 189 15.46 36.73 -2.47
CA HIS A 189 15.91 35.43 -3.00
C HIS A 189 15.36 34.25 -2.17
N ILE A 190 15.27 34.39 -0.83
CA ILE A 190 14.66 33.37 0.03
C ILE A 190 13.14 33.28 -0.17
N ALA A 191 12.46 34.41 -0.38
CA ALA A 191 11.03 34.41 -0.69
C ALA A 191 10.76 33.63 -2.00
N LEU A 192 11.56 33.86 -3.04
CA LEU A 192 11.47 33.10 -4.29
C LEU A 192 11.87 31.63 -4.12
N LEU A 193 12.89 31.33 -3.31
CA LEU A 193 13.26 29.96 -2.93
C LEU A 193 12.11 29.25 -2.21
N GLY A 194 11.38 29.95 -1.35
CA GLY A 194 10.17 29.47 -0.69
C GLY A 194 9.05 29.16 -1.69
N GLU A 195 8.80 30.03 -2.68
CA GLU A 195 7.82 29.81 -3.75
C GLU A 195 8.13 28.52 -4.54
N ILE A 196 9.35 28.34 -5.02
CA ILE A 196 9.72 27.13 -5.80
C ILE A 196 9.73 25.86 -4.93
N THR A 197 10.10 25.99 -3.65
CA THR A 197 10.08 24.87 -2.69
C THR A 197 8.64 24.44 -2.41
N ALA A 198 7.72 25.39 -2.20
CA ALA A 198 6.30 25.09 -2.02
C ALA A 198 5.74 24.32 -3.22
N ILE A 199 6.03 24.78 -4.45
CA ILE A 199 5.67 24.07 -5.69
C ILE A 199 6.24 22.65 -5.70
N ALA A 200 7.53 22.48 -5.40
CA ALA A 200 8.18 21.18 -5.38
C ALA A 200 7.59 20.23 -4.30
N THR A 201 7.17 20.78 -3.15
CA THR A 201 6.59 19.98 -2.06
C THR A 201 5.25 19.36 -2.42
N VAL A 202 4.45 19.97 -3.31
CA VAL A 202 3.20 19.37 -3.82
C VAL A 202 3.48 18.03 -4.49
N PHE A 203 4.47 17.98 -5.38
CA PHE A 203 4.80 16.76 -6.12
C PHE A 203 5.42 15.69 -5.22
N ARG A 204 6.28 16.10 -4.29
CA ARG A 204 6.87 15.20 -3.29
C ARG A 204 5.79 14.60 -2.38
N ALA A 205 4.83 15.41 -1.92
CA ALA A 205 3.72 14.97 -1.08
C ALA A 205 2.85 13.94 -1.82
N GLY A 206 2.60 14.14 -3.12
CA GLY A 206 1.93 13.14 -3.97
C GLY A 206 2.65 11.80 -3.98
N ARG A 207 3.98 11.79 -4.14
CA ARG A 207 4.80 10.57 -4.14
C ARG A 207 4.75 9.85 -2.79
N GLU A 208 4.98 10.58 -1.70
CA GLU A 208 4.97 10.04 -0.34
C GLU A 208 3.60 9.46 0.04
N ALA A 209 2.52 10.18 -0.29
CA ALA A 209 1.15 9.70 -0.07
C ALA A 209 0.85 8.45 -0.93
N ALA A 210 1.27 8.42 -2.20
CA ALA A 210 1.06 7.26 -3.07
C ALA A 210 1.70 6.00 -2.48
N GLU A 211 2.94 6.10 -1.97
CA GLU A 211 3.63 4.99 -1.33
C GLU A 211 2.88 4.47 -0.09
N ILE A 212 2.43 5.38 0.79
CA ILE A 212 1.70 5.02 2.01
C ILE A 212 0.35 4.37 1.67
N VAL A 213 -0.42 4.97 0.75
CA VAL A 213 -1.73 4.45 0.34
C VAL A 213 -1.59 3.09 -0.36
N ARG A 214 -0.55 2.90 -1.19
CA ARG A 214 -0.26 1.62 -1.85
C ARG A 214 0.05 0.52 -0.84
N GLN A 215 0.82 0.83 0.21
CA GLN A 215 1.09 -0.11 1.30
C GLN A 215 -0.20 -0.52 2.03
N ALA A 216 -1.07 0.45 2.31
CA ALA A 216 -2.35 0.21 2.97
C ALA A 216 -3.29 -0.66 2.10
N ALA A 217 -3.45 -0.30 0.81
CA ALA A 217 -4.26 -1.06 -0.15
C ALA A 217 -3.78 -2.51 -0.27
N SER A 218 -2.47 -2.72 -0.42
CA SER A 218 -1.86 -4.05 -0.53
C SER A 218 -2.06 -4.88 0.74
N HIS A 219 -2.01 -4.24 1.91
CA HIS A 219 -2.25 -4.91 3.19
C HIS A 219 -3.70 -5.34 3.35
N MET A 220 -4.64 -4.45 3.04
CA MET A 220 -6.07 -4.74 3.03
C MET A 220 -6.42 -5.85 2.02
N GLU A 221 -5.80 -5.84 0.83
CA GLU A 221 -5.98 -6.90 -0.17
C GLU A 221 -5.55 -8.28 0.35
N ARG A 222 -4.36 -8.36 0.98
CA ARG A 222 -3.88 -9.60 1.58
C ARG A 222 -4.81 -10.10 2.68
N ASN A 223 -5.32 -9.21 3.52
CA ASN A 223 -6.27 -9.55 4.56
C ASN A 223 -7.60 -10.04 3.97
N ALA A 224 -8.14 -9.36 2.96
CA ALA A 224 -9.36 -9.77 2.27
C ALA A 224 -9.21 -11.15 1.60
N ARG A 225 -8.05 -11.44 0.99
CA ARG A 225 -7.74 -12.77 0.44
C ARG A 225 -7.67 -13.84 1.53
N LYS A 226 -7.10 -13.53 2.69
CA LYS A 226 -7.04 -14.46 3.83
C LYS A 226 -8.44 -14.74 4.38
N THR A 227 -9.26 -13.71 4.58
CA THR A 227 -10.67 -13.87 5.04
C THR A 227 -11.47 -14.67 4.03
N ARG A 228 -11.41 -14.35 2.73
CA ARG A 228 -12.06 -15.15 1.67
C ARG A 228 -11.59 -16.61 1.63
N ARG A 229 -10.34 -16.90 2.00
CA ARG A 229 -9.83 -18.27 2.08
C ARG A 229 -10.38 -19.00 3.31
N VAL A 230 -10.58 -18.30 4.43
CA VAL A 230 -11.20 -18.85 5.65
C VAL A 230 -12.69 -19.08 5.43
N ASP A 231 -13.42 -18.11 4.87
CA ASP A 231 -14.86 -18.21 4.57
C ASP A 231 -15.18 -19.33 3.56
N ARG A 232 -14.19 -19.74 2.76
CA ARG A 232 -14.32 -20.83 1.78
C ARG A 232 -14.13 -22.21 2.36
N VAL A 233 -13.69 -22.35 3.62
CA VAL A 233 -13.59 -23.63 4.32
C VAL A 233 -14.86 -23.77 5.14
N GLY A 234 -15.78 -24.63 4.71
CA GLY A 234 -16.98 -24.91 5.49
C GLY A 234 -16.68 -25.74 6.75
N THR A 235 -17.70 -26.29 7.41
CA THR A 235 -17.56 -27.06 8.66
C THR A 235 -17.79 -28.56 8.50
N ASN A 236 -18.30 -29.01 7.35
CA ASN A 236 -18.79 -30.38 7.17
C ASN A 236 -17.74 -31.33 6.58
N ILE A 237 -17.82 -32.61 6.93
CA ILE A 237 -17.05 -33.67 6.29
C ILE A 237 -17.88 -34.24 5.14
N PHE A 238 -17.43 -34.03 3.91
CA PHE A 238 -18.08 -34.61 2.74
C PHE A 238 -17.68 -36.07 2.56
N LEU A 239 -18.66 -36.93 2.27
CA LEU A 239 -18.48 -38.35 1.99
C LEU A 239 -18.88 -38.65 0.54
N GLY A 240 -17.89 -38.82 -0.33
CA GLY A 240 -18.08 -39.30 -1.70
C GLY A 240 -18.05 -40.82 -1.76
N HIS A 241 -18.95 -41.46 -2.49
CA HIS A 241 -19.04 -42.93 -2.51
C HIS A 241 -19.76 -43.50 -3.74
N GLY A 242 -19.57 -44.80 -3.99
CA GLY A 242 -20.27 -45.58 -5.01
C GLY A 242 -21.61 -46.17 -4.52
N ARG A 243 -22.00 -47.36 -5.00
CA ARG A 243 -23.15 -48.12 -4.48
C ARG A 243 -22.86 -48.79 -3.14
N SER A 244 -21.59 -49.04 -2.82
CA SER A 244 -21.20 -49.72 -1.59
C SER A 244 -21.77 -49.01 -0.35
N PRO A 245 -22.39 -49.71 0.60
CA PRO A 245 -22.97 -49.10 1.80
C PRO A 245 -21.93 -48.73 2.88
N GLN A 246 -20.64 -49.00 2.64
CA GLN A 246 -19.54 -48.77 3.60
C GLN A 246 -19.45 -47.31 4.08
N TRP A 247 -19.89 -46.35 3.28
CA TRP A 247 -19.93 -44.93 3.67
C TRP A 247 -20.79 -44.67 4.91
N ARG A 248 -21.80 -45.50 5.18
CA ARG A 248 -22.67 -45.35 6.35
C ARG A 248 -21.89 -45.59 7.64
N GLU A 249 -21.07 -46.63 7.66
CA GLU A 249 -20.22 -46.96 8.82
C GLU A 249 -19.22 -45.83 9.10
N LEU A 250 -18.62 -45.25 8.05
CA LEU A 250 -17.76 -44.09 8.19
C LEU A 250 -18.52 -42.85 8.68
N LYS A 251 -19.73 -42.62 8.15
CA LYS A 251 -20.59 -41.51 8.58
C LYS A 251 -20.94 -41.62 10.06
N ASP A 252 -21.38 -42.79 10.50
CA ASP A 252 -21.72 -43.07 11.90
C ASP A 252 -20.48 -42.85 12.80
N PHE A 253 -19.31 -43.30 12.38
CA PHE A 253 -18.06 -43.02 13.10
C PHE A 253 -17.76 -41.52 13.22
N ILE A 254 -17.89 -40.76 12.14
CA ILE A 254 -17.63 -39.31 12.13
C ILE A 254 -18.65 -38.55 12.99
N GLN A 255 -19.93 -38.90 12.91
CA GLN A 255 -21.00 -38.21 13.63
C GLN A 255 -21.09 -38.63 15.09
N ASP A 256 -21.12 -39.92 15.37
CA ASP A 256 -21.41 -40.43 16.71
C ASP A 256 -20.18 -40.46 17.60
N ARG A 257 -18.99 -40.73 17.04
CA ARG A 257 -17.75 -40.86 17.81
C ARG A 257 -16.85 -39.64 17.73
N LEU A 258 -16.81 -38.94 16.58
CA LEU A 258 -16.00 -37.73 16.41
C LEU A 258 -16.82 -36.44 16.55
N HIS A 259 -18.15 -36.53 16.62
CA HIS A 259 -19.06 -35.38 16.78
C HIS A 259 -18.91 -34.29 15.71
N LEU A 260 -18.54 -34.69 14.49
CA LEU A 260 -18.44 -33.78 13.34
C LEU A 260 -19.66 -33.89 12.43
N PRO A 261 -20.14 -32.79 11.85
CA PRO A 261 -21.19 -32.85 10.83
C PRO A 261 -20.64 -33.51 9.56
N ALA A 262 -21.42 -34.40 8.96
CA ALA A 262 -21.02 -35.16 7.77
C ALA A 262 -22.17 -35.26 6.77
N ASP A 263 -21.87 -34.95 5.51
CA ASP A 263 -22.84 -34.96 4.42
C ASP A 263 -22.44 -35.97 3.34
N GLU A 264 -23.43 -36.70 2.81
CA GLU A 264 -23.27 -37.62 1.67
C GLU A 264 -24.07 -37.13 0.47
N PHE A 265 -23.52 -37.30 -0.74
CA PHE A 265 -24.23 -36.91 -1.95
C PHE A 265 -25.12 -38.05 -2.44
N ASN A 266 -26.38 -38.03 -2.02
CA ASN A 266 -27.37 -38.99 -2.49
C ASN A 266 -28.14 -38.43 -3.71
N ARG A 267 -28.07 -39.15 -4.84
CA ARG A 267 -28.59 -38.71 -6.17
C ARG A 267 -30.12 -38.61 -6.28
N VAL A 268 -30.87 -38.65 -5.19
CA VAL A 268 -32.32 -38.45 -5.21
C VAL A 268 -32.59 -36.97 -5.50
N PRO A 269 -33.15 -36.60 -6.67
CA PRO A 269 -33.41 -35.21 -6.99
C PRO A 269 -34.53 -34.68 -6.08
N VAL A 270 -34.26 -33.59 -5.39
CA VAL A 270 -35.30 -32.82 -4.70
C VAL A 270 -35.93 -31.88 -5.73
N ALA A 271 -37.27 -31.82 -5.78
CA ALA A 271 -37.97 -30.98 -6.76
C ALA A 271 -37.48 -29.52 -6.70
N GLY A 272 -36.98 -29.01 -7.83
CA GLY A 272 -36.51 -27.63 -7.97
C GLY A 272 -35.01 -27.39 -7.76
N VAL A 273 -34.23 -28.38 -7.29
CA VAL A 273 -32.78 -28.25 -7.12
C VAL A 273 -32.07 -29.20 -8.10
N THR A 274 -31.21 -28.65 -8.96
CA THR A 274 -30.41 -29.50 -9.86
C THR A 274 -29.32 -30.23 -9.07
N ASN A 275 -28.95 -31.42 -9.50
CA ASN A 275 -27.85 -32.18 -8.89
C ASN A 275 -26.53 -31.38 -8.85
N ILE A 276 -26.32 -30.47 -9.81
CA ILE A 276 -25.15 -29.59 -9.88
C ILE A 276 -25.20 -28.54 -8.78
N ALA A 277 -26.36 -27.89 -8.57
CA ALA A 277 -26.52 -26.89 -7.53
C ALA A 277 -26.30 -27.49 -6.13
N ARG A 278 -26.85 -28.68 -5.86
CA ARG A 278 -26.65 -29.38 -4.59
C ARG A 278 -25.19 -29.79 -4.37
N LEU A 279 -24.50 -30.26 -5.41
CA LEU A 279 -23.09 -30.60 -5.31
C LEU A 279 -22.22 -29.36 -5.05
N ALA A 280 -22.56 -28.21 -5.64
CA ALA A 280 -21.88 -26.94 -5.39
C ALA A 280 -22.07 -26.46 -3.93
N GLU A 281 -23.28 -26.56 -3.38
CA GLU A 281 -23.55 -26.25 -1.96
C GLU A 281 -22.71 -27.14 -1.02
N MET A 282 -22.64 -28.44 -1.29
CA MET A 282 -21.84 -29.38 -0.50
C MET A 282 -20.34 -29.11 -0.60
N LEU A 283 -19.86 -28.69 -1.78
CA LEU A 283 -18.47 -28.25 -1.97
C LEU A 283 -18.12 -27.01 -1.16
N ASP A 284 -19.06 -26.06 -1.07
CA ASP A 284 -18.86 -24.82 -0.31
C ASP A 284 -18.97 -25.04 1.20
N ALA A 285 -19.81 -25.99 1.64
CA ALA A 285 -19.98 -26.35 3.04
C ALA A 285 -18.90 -27.31 3.59
N ALA A 286 -18.09 -27.93 2.73
CA ALA A 286 -17.09 -28.90 3.15
C ALA A 286 -15.83 -28.26 3.77
N ALA A 287 -15.44 -28.74 4.95
CA ALA A 287 -14.14 -28.50 5.59
C ALA A 287 -13.08 -29.52 5.15
N PHE A 288 -13.56 -30.73 4.86
CA PHE A 288 -12.78 -31.93 4.57
C PHE A 288 -13.62 -32.87 3.69
N ALA A 289 -12.99 -33.77 2.95
CA ALA A 289 -13.68 -34.78 2.18
C ALA A 289 -12.98 -36.14 2.27
N PHE A 290 -13.75 -37.19 2.52
CA PHE A 290 -13.36 -38.59 2.32
C PHE A 290 -14.10 -39.13 1.10
N ILE A 291 -13.35 -39.62 0.12
CA ILE A 291 -13.91 -40.20 -1.11
C ILE A 291 -13.59 -41.69 -1.14
N ILE A 292 -14.63 -42.51 -0.99
CA ILE A 292 -14.55 -43.95 -0.81
C ILE A 292 -14.58 -44.64 -2.18
N MET A 293 -13.46 -45.24 -2.53
CA MET A 293 -13.24 -46.00 -3.76
C MET A 293 -13.33 -47.50 -3.47
N THR A 294 -14.45 -48.11 -3.88
CA THR A 294 -14.70 -49.56 -3.80
C THR A 294 -14.68 -50.19 -5.18
N ALA A 295 -14.32 -51.48 -5.25
CA ALA A 295 -14.22 -52.25 -6.49
C ALA A 295 -15.62 -52.56 -7.07
N GLU A 296 -16.18 -51.65 -7.89
CA GLU A 296 -17.58 -51.73 -8.35
C GLU A 296 -17.78 -51.96 -9.84
N ASP A 297 -16.94 -51.36 -10.69
CA ASP A 297 -17.09 -51.44 -12.14
C ASP A 297 -15.90 -52.25 -12.72
N GLU A 298 -16.17 -53.25 -13.54
CA GLU A 298 -15.14 -54.06 -14.21
C GLU A 298 -14.62 -53.32 -15.46
N THR A 299 -13.30 -53.31 -15.65
CA THR A 299 -12.66 -52.71 -16.83
C THR A 299 -12.62 -53.69 -18.00
N ALA A 300 -12.29 -53.19 -19.20
CA ALA A 300 -12.05 -54.05 -20.36
C ALA A 300 -10.86 -55.02 -20.18
N GLU A 301 -9.99 -54.76 -19.19
CA GLU A 301 -8.81 -55.55 -18.87
C GLU A 301 -9.07 -56.59 -17.76
N GLY A 302 -10.33 -56.68 -17.27
CA GLY A 302 -10.75 -57.62 -16.22
C GLY A 302 -10.36 -57.21 -14.80
N THR A 303 -9.88 -55.97 -14.62
CA THR A 303 -9.63 -55.36 -13.31
C THR A 303 -10.92 -54.71 -12.79
N MET A 304 -10.98 -54.47 -11.48
CA MET A 304 -12.12 -53.80 -10.86
C MET A 304 -11.71 -52.40 -10.43
N GLN A 305 -12.50 -51.38 -10.77
CA GLN A 305 -12.24 -49.98 -10.43
C GLN A 305 -13.42 -49.34 -9.69
N ALA A 306 -13.16 -48.18 -9.11
CA ALA A 306 -14.19 -47.33 -8.57
C ALA A 306 -15.06 -46.76 -9.68
N ARG A 307 -16.30 -46.43 -9.33
CA ARG A 307 -17.24 -45.75 -10.22
C ARG A 307 -16.64 -44.45 -10.77
N MET A 308 -16.87 -44.20 -12.06
CA MET A 308 -16.39 -42.97 -12.72
C MET A 308 -16.85 -41.67 -12.04
N ASN A 309 -18.05 -41.65 -11.45
CA ASN A 309 -18.49 -40.46 -10.72
C ASN A 309 -17.73 -40.23 -9.42
N VAL A 310 -17.32 -41.31 -8.74
CA VAL A 310 -16.51 -41.22 -7.52
C VAL A 310 -15.14 -40.67 -7.88
N ILE A 311 -14.54 -41.14 -8.98
CA ILE A 311 -13.29 -40.59 -9.51
C ILE A 311 -13.43 -39.10 -9.84
N HIS A 312 -14.55 -38.69 -10.43
CA HIS A 312 -14.84 -37.28 -10.68
C HIS A 312 -14.97 -36.45 -9.38
N GLU A 313 -15.63 -36.99 -8.36
CA GLU A 313 -15.76 -36.37 -7.03
C GLU A 313 -14.38 -36.20 -6.34
N VAL A 314 -13.46 -37.18 -6.49
CA VAL A 314 -12.06 -37.03 -6.03
C VAL A 314 -11.45 -35.76 -6.62
N GLY A 315 -11.49 -35.60 -7.94
CA GLY A 315 -10.91 -34.44 -8.61
C GLY A 315 -11.56 -33.13 -8.19
N LEU A 316 -12.89 -33.13 -8.05
CA LEU A 316 -13.68 -31.95 -7.69
C LEU A 316 -13.35 -31.45 -6.27
N PHE A 317 -13.34 -32.35 -5.28
CA PHE A 317 -13.04 -31.99 -3.89
C PHE A 317 -11.57 -31.71 -3.65
N GLN A 318 -10.66 -32.40 -4.34
CA GLN A 318 -9.23 -32.04 -4.28
C GLN A 318 -8.96 -30.68 -4.92
N GLY A 319 -9.66 -30.32 -6.00
CA GLY A 319 -9.59 -28.98 -6.59
C GLY A 319 -10.10 -27.88 -5.65
N ARG A 320 -11.13 -28.17 -4.84
CA ARG A 320 -11.75 -27.19 -3.92
C ARG A 320 -11.04 -27.08 -2.56
N LEU A 321 -10.61 -28.21 -1.99
CA LEU A 321 -10.06 -28.30 -0.62
C LEU A 321 -8.54 -28.48 -0.58
N GLY A 322 -7.92 -28.89 -1.69
CA GLY A 322 -6.52 -29.27 -1.76
C GLY A 322 -6.27 -30.73 -1.35
N PHE A 323 -5.07 -31.22 -1.68
CA PHE A 323 -4.70 -32.63 -1.53
C PHE A 323 -4.60 -33.12 -0.08
N THR A 324 -4.40 -32.23 0.89
CA THR A 324 -4.31 -32.61 2.31
C THR A 324 -5.70 -32.81 2.94
N ARG A 325 -6.77 -32.31 2.31
CA ARG A 325 -8.14 -32.33 2.84
C ARG A 325 -9.14 -33.10 1.99
N GLY A 326 -8.82 -33.40 0.74
CA GLY A 326 -9.55 -34.36 -0.10
C GLY A 326 -8.85 -35.72 -0.10
N ILE A 327 -9.19 -36.58 0.85
CA ILE A 327 -8.54 -37.87 1.07
C ILE A 327 -9.29 -38.99 0.37
N VAL A 328 -8.54 -39.81 -0.37
CA VAL A 328 -9.09 -41.02 -1.00
C VAL A 328 -9.02 -42.17 -0.01
N MET A 329 -10.13 -42.87 0.18
CA MET A 329 -10.19 -44.13 0.93
C MET A 329 -10.31 -45.28 -0.06
N LEU A 330 -9.23 -46.05 -0.24
CA LEU A 330 -9.11 -47.07 -1.29
C LEU A 330 -9.26 -48.48 -0.73
N GLU A 331 -10.29 -49.18 -1.18
CA GLU A 331 -10.53 -50.58 -0.84
C GLU A 331 -9.53 -51.50 -1.54
N GLU A 332 -9.01 -52.51 -0.83
CA GLU A 332 -8.22 -53.57 -1.45
C GLU A 332 -8.98 -54.29 -2.57
N GLY A 333 -8.34 -54.40 -3.73
CA GLY A 333 -8.93 -54.97 -4.94
C GLY A 333 -9.65 -53.94 -5.83
N CYS A 334 -9.67 -52.66 -5.45
CA CYS A 334 -10.02 -51.56 -6.34
C CYS A 334 -8.76 -50.99 -7.00
N GLU A 335 -8.80 -50.85 -8.32
CA GLU A 335 -7.71 -50.28 -9.11
C GLU A 335 -7.57 -48.77 -8.89
N GLU A 336 -6.32 -48.33 -8.97
CA GLU A 336 -5.90 -46.93 -8.91
C GLU A 336 -6.07 -46.24 -10.26
N PHE A 337 -6.53 -44.99 -10.29
CA PHE A 337 -6.48 -44.20 -11.52
C PHE A 337 -5.07 -43.65 -11.77
N SER A 338 -4.74 -43.39 -13.03
CA SER A 338 -3.38 -43.19 -13.57
C SER A 338 -2.54 -42.06 -12.94
N ASN A 339 -3.12 -41.22 -12.08
CA ASN A 339 -2.48 -40.06 -11.45
C ASN A 339 -2.57 -40.05 -9.92
N ILE A 340 -2.88 -41.18 -9.28
CA ILE A 340 -3.07 -41.22 -7.82
C ILE A 340 -1.73 -41.24 -7.03
N GLN A 341 -0.60 -41.50 -7.71
CA GLN A 341 0.74 -41.57 -7.12
C GLN A 341 1.21 -40.17 -6.70
N GLY A 342 1.18 -39.90 -5.39
CA GLY A 342 1.45 -38.59 -4.80
C GLY A 342 0.29 -38.00 -4.00
N LEU A 343 -0.88 -38.65 -4.00
CA LEU A 343 -2.07 -38.24 -3.26
C LEU A 343 -2.11 -38.89 -1.86
N GLY A 344 -2.70 -38.18 -0.88
CA GLY A 344 -3.02 -38.76 0.42
C GLY A 344 -4.10 -39.82 0.27
N GLN A 345 -3.75 -41.07 0.57
CA GLN A 345 -4.65 -42.23 0.49
C GLN A 345 -4.68 -42.94 1.84
N ILE A 346 -5.86 -43.43 2.22
CA ILE A 346 -6.02 -44.38 3.31
C ILE A 346 -6.50 -45.69 2.69
N ARG A 347 -5.73 -46.76 2.85
CA ARG A 347 -6.08 -48.08 2.30
C ARG A 347 -6.75 -48.92 3.36
N TYR A 348 -7.70 -49.76 2.96
CA TYR A 348 -8.40 -50.63 3.90
C TYR A 348 -8.80 -51.98 3.26
N PRO A 349 -8.94 -53.05 4.07
CA PRO A 349 -9.28 -54.38 3.56
C PRO A 349 -10.69 -54.41 2.95
N LYS A 350 -10.88 -55.27 1.95
CA LYS A 350 -12.16 -55.42 1.24
C LYS A 350 -13.33 -55.62 2.20
N GLY A 351 -14.33 -54.74 2.11
CA GLY A 351 -15.54 -54.76 2.94
C GLY A 351 -15.34 -54.40 4.41
N ARG A 352 -14.18 -53.87 4.83
CA ARG A 352 -13.88 -53.53 6.23
C ARG A 352 -13.32 -52.11 6.38
N ILE A 353 -14.15 -51.11 6.08
CA ILE A 353 -13.77 -49.69 6.18
C ILE A 353 -13.42 -49.25 7.61
N SER A 354 -13.96 -49.90 8.64
CA SER A 354 -13.61 -49.64 10.04
C SER A 354 -12.13 -49.84 10.36
N ALA A 355 -11.40 -50.62 9.55
CA ALA A 355 -9.95 -50.76 9.71
C ALA A 355 -9.20 -49.42 9.51
N ALA A 356 -9.78 -48.48 8.76
CA ALA A 356 -9.22 -47.16 8.46
C ALA A 356 -9.57 -46.08 9.50
N PHE A 357 -10.39 -46.36 10.51
CA PHE A 357 -10.92 -45.32 11.39
C PHE A 357 -9.87 -44.59 12.22
N GLU A 358 -8.80 -45.29 12.60
CA GLU A 358 -7.69 -44.64 13.30
C GLU A 358 -6.90 -43.70 12.37
N ASP A 359 -6.68 -44.10 11.12
CA ASP A 359 -6.04 -43.22 10.12
C ASP A 359 -6.92 -42.01 9.80
N VAL A 360 -8.24 -42.22 9.69
CA VAL A 360 -9.24 -41.14 9.55
C VAL A 360 -9.15 -40.16 10.71
N ARG A 361 -9.07 -40.65 11.95
CA ARG A 361 -8.92 -39.80 13.14
C ARG A 361 -7.63 -38.99 13.08
N GLN A 362 -6.50 -39.64 12.79
CA GLN A 362 -5.19 -38.98 12.72
C GLN A 362 -5.13 -37.89 11.64
N VAL A 363 -5.74 -38.08 10.47
CA VAL A 363 -5.74 -37.03 9.43
C VAL A 363 -6.64 -35.86 9.81
N LEU A 364 -7.72 -36.08 10.54
CA LEU A 364 -8.59 -35.02 11.05
C LEU A 364 -7.92 -34.24 12.19
N GLU A 365 -7.21 -34.91 13.10
CA GLU A 365 -6.37 -34.28 14.14
C GLU A 365 -5.25 -33.44 13.52
N ARG A 366 -4.54 -33.99 12.52
CA ARG A 366 -3.49 -33.28 11.77
C ARG A 366 -3.98 -31.95 11.17
N GLU A 367 -5.24 -31.93 10.73
CA GLU A 367 -5.84 -30.78 10.03
C GLU A 367 -6.65 -29.87 10.97
N GLY A 368 -6.63 -30.17 12.28
CA GLY A 368 -7.21 -29.36 13.34
C GLY A 368 -8.74 -29.40 13.41
N LEU A 369 -9.37 -30.45 12.88
CA LEU A 369 -10.82 -30.62 12.93
C LEU A 369 -11.31 -31.26 14.23
N ILE A 370 -10.44 -32.03 14.89
CA ILE A 370 -10.66 -32.66 16.20
C ILE A 370 -9.35 -32.60 17.00
N SER A 371 -9.47 -32.76 18.32
CA SER A 371 -8.38 -32.60 19.31
C SER A 371 -7.91 -33.91 19.93
#